data_AF-A0A352UK47-F1
#
_entry.id   AF-A0A352UK47-F1
#
_cell.length_a   1.000
_cell.length_b   1.000
_cell.length_c   1.000
_cell.angle_alpha   90.00
_cell.angle_beta   90.00
_cell.angle_gamma   90.00
#
_symmetry.space_group_name_H-M   'P 1'
#
loop_
_entity.id
_entity.type
_entity.pdbx_description
1 polymer ?
#
loop_
_entity_poly.entity_id
_entity_poly.type
_entity_poly.pdbx_seq_one_letter_code
_entity_poly.pdbx_strand_id
1 'polypeptide(L)'
;MRLRPFLTLAAVTVASLALFACNADSPLADGPGPLPQRDGPLTITQGNEAFNAGDYGAALEAYARADEQMPERPEPKYNSGTALYR
;
A
#
# COMPACT_ATOMS: atom_id res chain seq x y z
N MET A 1 -36.59 -20.59 48.99
CA MET A 1 -35.27 -19.96 48.82
C MET A 1 -34.41 -20.91 47.98
N ARG A 2 -34.03 -20.46 46.77
CA ARG A 2 -32.93 -20.88 45.86
C ARG A 2 -32.74 -22.38 45.51
N LEU A 3 -32.97 -22.79 44.25
CA LEU A 3 -31.99 -22.91 43.13
C LEU A 3 -31.01 -24.09 43.38
N ARG A 4 -30.86 -25.15 42.55
CA ARG A 4 -30.77 -25.22 41.08
C ARG A 4 -31.03 -26.65 40.52
N PRO A 5 -31.48 -26.74 39.25
CA PRO A 5 -31.68 -27.97 38.48
C PRO A 5 -30.40 -28.49 37.79
N PHE A 6 -30.43 -29.80 37.51
CA PHE A 6 -29.82 -30.54 36.39
C PHE A 6 -28.58 -29.95 35.72
N LEU A 7 -27.42 -30.57 35.97
CA LEU A 7 -26.24 -30.44 35.12
C LEU A 7 -25.97 -31.78 34.42
N THR A 8 -26.82 -32.16 33.48
CA THR A 8 -26.52 -33.26 32.54
C THR A 8 -25.89 -32.67 31.28
N LEU A 9 -24.66 -33.10 31.05
CA LEU A 9 -23.87 -32.97 29.83
C LEU A 9 -24.72 -33.24 28.58
N ALA A 10 -24.77 -32.29 27.65
CA ALA A 10 -25.14 -32.55 26.27
C ALA A 10 -24.19 -31.76 25.37
N ALA A 11 -23.29 -32.49 24.72
CA ALA A 11 -22.41 -31.99 23.69
C ALA A 11 -23.24 -31.43 22.54
N VAL A 12 -22.98 -30.19 22.14
CA VAL A 12 -23.45 -29.65 20.86
C VAL A 12 -22.22 -29.40 20.01
N THR A 13 -21.96 -30.35 19.12
CA THR A 13 -21.05 -30.17 17.98
C THR A 13 -21.66 -29.15 17.05
N VAL A 14 -21.10 -27.94 16.98
CA VAL A 14 -21.46 -26.97 15.94
C VAL A 14 -20.55 -27.18 14.74
N ALA A 15 -21.18 -27.66 13.68
CA ALA A 15 -20.62 -27.78 12.36
C ALA A 15 -20.28 -26.40 11.78
N SER A 16 -19.05 -26.33 11.25
CA SER A 16 -18.56 -25.50 10.14
C SER A 16 -19.42 -24.31 9.69
N LEU A 17 -18.97 -23.10 10.02
CA LEU A 17 -19.06 -21.99 9.07
C LEU A 17 -17.65 -21.70 8.54
N ALA A 18 -17.42 -22.11 7.30
CA ALA A 18 -16.29 -21.66 6.51
C ALA A 18 -16.43 -20.15 6.31
N LEU A 19 -15.74 -19.34 7.14
CA LEU A 19 -15.38 -18.01 6.69
C LEU A 19 -14.30 -18.17 5.63
N PHE A 20 -14.69 -17.86 4.41
CA PHE A 20 -13.83 -17.43 3.32
C PHE A 20 -12.99 -16.25 3.82
N ALA A 21 -11.94 -16.54 4.59
CA ALA A 21 -10.84 -15.63 4.69
C ALA A 21 -10.09 -15.79 3.37
N CYS A 22 -10.33 -14.86 2.44
CA CYS A 22 -9.34 -14.50 1.44
C CYS A 22 -8.09 -14.07 2.19
N ASN A 23 -7.33 -15.03 2.72
CA ASN A 23 -5.97 -14.82 3.11
C ASN A 23 -5.25 -14.69 1.78
N ALA A 24 -5.19 -13.47 1.27
CA ALA A 24 -4.14 -13.08 0.35
C ALA A 24 -2.80 -13.09 1.11
N ASP A 25 -2.45 -14.23 1.71
CA ASP A 25 -1.08 -14.63 1.96
C ASP A 25 -0.52 -15.10 0.62
N SER A 26 -0.45 -14.17 -0.32
CA SER A 26 0.54 -14.26 -1.39
C SER A 26 1.66 -13.32 -0.96
N PRO A 27 2.73 -13.84 -0.35
CA PRO A 27 3.92 -13.04 -0.18
C PRO A 27 4.46 -12.80 -1.59
N LEU A 28 4.50 -11.53 -2.00
CA LEU A 28 5.57 -11.00 -2.86
C LEU A 28 6.02 -11.97 -3.98
N ALA A 29 5.17 -12.23 -4.97
CA ALA A 29 5.58 -12.97 -6.15
C ALA A 29 6.29 -12.03 -7.14
N ASP A 30 7.59 -12.30 -7.33
CA ASP A 30 8.49 -11.89 -8.42
C ASP A 30 9.08 -10.47 -8.47
N GLY A 31 8.77 -9.60 -7.50
CA GLY A 31 9.47 -8.32 -7.35
C GLY A 31 10.74 -8.42 -6.49
N PRO A 32 11.75 -7.56 -6.65
CA PRO A 32 12.70 -7.32 -5.56
C PRO A 32 11.87 -7.03 -4.30
N GLY A 33 12.28 -7.60 -3.15
CA GLY A 33 11.57 -7.44 -1.87
C GLY A 33 11.23 -5.96 -1.59
N PRO A 34 10.32 -5.69 -0.62
CA PRO A 34 9.84 -4.33 -0.35
C PRO A 34 11.03 -3.36 -0.35
N LEU A 35 10.94 -2.33 -1.19
CA LEU A 35 12.03 -1.38 -1.39
C LEU A 35 12.56 -0.96 0.00
N PRO A 36 13.89 -0.87 0.18
CA PRO A 36 14.43 -0.32 1.41
C PRO A 36 13.72 0.99 1.70
N GLN A 37 13.43 1.25 2.98
CA GLN A 37 12.69 2.42 3.45
C GLN A 37 13.17 3.64 2.65
N ARG A 38 12.32 4.12 1.73
CA ARG A 38 12.69 5.21 0.82
C ARG A 38 12.79 6.44 1.68
N ASP A 39 14.01 6.80 2.05
CA ASP A 39 14.30 8.14 2.57
C ASP A 39 14.19 9.12 1.39
N GLY A 40 12.93 9.44 1.07
CA GLY A 40 12.45 10.35 0.04
C GLY A 40 10.91 10.37 0.11
N PRO A 41 10.25 11.53 0.05
CA PRO A 41 8.81 11.63 0.15
C PRO A 41 8.16 10.80 -0.95
N LEU A 42 7.05 10.15 -0.60
CA LEU A 42 6.24 9.26 -1.45
C LEU A 42 5.97 9.83 -2.86
N THR A 43 6.05 11.15 -3.00
CA THR A 43 5.79 11.94 -4.20
C THR A 43 6.79 11.73 -5.35
N ILE A 44 8.09 11.46 -5.10
CA ILE A 44 9.02 11.15 -6.23
C ILE A 44 8.69 9.80 -6.86
N THR A 45 8.42 8.79 -6.04
CA THR A 45 8.06 7.44 -6.52
C THR A 45 6.80 7.49 -7.37
N GLN A 46 5.77 8.15 -6.86
CA GLN A 46 4.51 8.37 -7.57
C GLN A 46 4.72 9.10 -8.90
N GLY A 47 5.57 10.14 -8.91
CA GLY A 47 5.90 10.86 -10.14
C GLY A 47 6.57 9.96 -11.17
N ASN A 48 7.52 9.12 -10.75
CA ASN A 48 8.19 8.17 -11.64
C ASN A 48 7.23 7.11 -12.19
N GLU A 49 6.29 6.62 -11.37
CA GLU A 49 5.25 5.67 -11.80
C GLU A 49 4.33 6.29 -12.86
N ALA A 50 3.84 7.51 -12.61
CA ALA A 50 3.01 8.26 -13.57
C ALA A 50 3.77 8.53 -14.88
N PHE A 51 5.04 8.95 -14.79
CA PHE A 51 5.90 9.16 -15.95
C PHE A 51 6.07 7.89 -16.79
N ASN A 52 6.33 6.74 -16.14
CA ASN A 52 6.46 5.45 -16.82
C ASN A 52 5.15 5.00 -17.47
N ALA A 53 4.00 5.39 -16.91
CA ALA A 53 2.69 5.17 -17.51
C ALA A 53 2.36 6.15 -18.66
N GLY A 54 3.23 7.13 -18.92
CA GLY A 54 2.99 8.19 -19.92
C GLY A 54 2.05 9.30 -19.45
N ASP A 55 1.64 9.28 -18.17
CA ASP A 55 0.84 10.35 -17.58
C ASP A 55 1.76 11.46 -17.06
N TYR A 56 2.21 12.30 -17.98
CA TYR A 56 3.15 13.37 -17.65
C TYR A 56 2.50 14.47 -16.81
N GLY A 57 1.18 14.65 -16.86
CA GLY A 57 0.46 15.61 -16.02
C GLY A 57 0.51 15.20 -14.55
N ALA A 58 0.13 13.95 -14.25
CA ALA A 58 0.22 13.41 -12.91
C ALA A 58 1.68 13.34 -12.40
N ALA A 59 2.63 13.04 -13.29
CA ALA A 59 4.05 13.07 -12.95
C ALA A 59 4.51 14.46 -12.50
N LEU A 60 4.12 15.51 -13.22
CA LEU A 60 4.46 16.89 -12.88
C LEU A 60 3.86 17.34 -11.55
N GLU A 61 2.60 17.00 -11.27
CA GLU A 61 2.00 17.30 -9.97
C GLU A 61 2.77 16.63 -8.82
N ALA A 62 3.17 15.38 -9.00
CA ALA A 62 3.90 14.63 -7.99
C ALA A 62 5.31 15.21 -7.78
N TYR A 63 6.02 15.56 -8.86
CA TYR A 63 7.32 16.21 -8.76
C TYR A 63 7.24 17.61 -8.14
N ALA A 64 6.20 18.40 -8.42
CA ALA A 64 5.99 19.70 -7.78
C ALA A 64 5.85 19.56 -6.25
N ARG A 65 5.03 18.61 -5.78
CA ARG A 65 4.89 18.32 -4.34
C ARG A 65 6.19 17.79 -3.72
N ALA A 66 7.02 17.08 -4.50
CA ALA A 66 8.34 16.63 -4.06
C ALA A 66 9.32 17.81 -3.92
N ASP A 67 9.29 18.77 -4.84
CA ASP A 67 10.11 20.00 -4.78
C ASP A 67 9.77 20.86 -3.56
N GLU A 68 8.48 20.98 -3.22
CA GLU A 68 8.04 21.70 -2.02
C GLU A 68 8.56 21.08 -0.72
N GLN A 69 8.65 19.74 -0.68
CA GLN A 69 9.11 19.00 0.51
C GLN A 69 10.63 18.93 0.63
N MET A 70 11.33 19.00 -0.51
CA MET A 70 12.80 18.88 -0.59
C MET A 70 13.37 19.87 -1.59
N PRO A 71 13.29 21.18 -1.31
CA PRO A 71 13.71 22.21 -2.25
C PRO A 71 15.22 22.17 -2.56
N GLU A 72 16.02 21.51 -1.71
CA GLU A 72 17.44 21.28 -1.90
C GLU A 72 17.77 20.10 -2.83
N ARG A 73 16.81 19.21 -3.08
CA ARG A 73 17.01 18.07 -3.99
C ARG A 73 16.81 18.53 -5.44
N PRO A 74 17.80 18.32 -6.32
CA PRO A 74 17.63 18.69 -7.74
C PRO A 74 16.75 17.71 -8.53
N GLU A 75 16.54 16.51 -8.00
CA GLU A 75 15.85 15.41 -8.70
C GLU A 75 14.42 15.76 -9.14
N PRO A 76 13.53 16.34 -8.30
CA PRO A 76 12.18 16.72 -8.75
C PRO A 76 12.18 17.69 -9.93
N LYS A 77 13.09 18.67 -9.95
CA LYS A 77 13.20 19.65 -11.04
C LYS A 77 13.70 19.00 -12.32
N TYR A 78 14.71 18.13 -12.21
CA TYR A 78 15.23 17.37 -13.35
C TYR A 78 14.16 16.44 -13.95
N ASN A 79 13.43 15.71 -13.10
CA ASN A 79 12.38 14.82 -13.53
C ASN A 79 11.20 15.59 -14.16
N SER A 80 10.86 16.77 -13.61
CA SER A 80 9.86 17.67 -14.21
C SER A 80 10.28 18.14 -15.61
N GLY A 81 11.54 18.55 -15.79
CA GLY A 81 12.06 18.92 -17.10
C GLY A 81 11.99 17.76 -18.10
N THR A 82 12.27 16.54 -17.64
CA THR A 82 12.13 15.33 -18.45
C THR A 82 10.68 15.06 -18.84
N ALA A 83 9.73 15.21 -17.90
CA ALA A 83 8.30 15.06 -18.17
C ALA A 83 7.77 16.11 -19.15
N LEU A 84 8.21 17.37 -19.04
CA LEU A 84 7.83 18.44 -19.98
C LEU A 84 8.38 18.25 -21.40
N TYR A 85 9.47 17.50 -21.55
CA TYR A 85 10.07 17.22 -22.85
C TYR A 85 9.36 16.07 -23.60
N ARG A 86 8.71 15.16 -22.88
CA ARG A 86 8.07 13.97 -23.46
C ARG A 86 6.70 14.29 -24.04
#